data_AF-A0A7Y2C6X2-F1
#
_entry.id   AF-A0A7Y2C6X2-F1
#
_cell.length_a   1.000
_cell.length_b   1.000
_cell.length_c   1.000
_cell.angle_alpha   90.00
_cell.angle_beta   90.00
_cell.angle_gamma   90.00
#
_symmetry.space_group_name_H-M   'P 1'
#
loop_
_entity.id
_entity.type
_entity.pdbx_description
1 polymer ?
#
loop_
_entity_poly.entity_id
_entity_poly.type
_entity_poly.pdbx_seq_one_letter_code
_entity_poly.pdbx_strand_id
1 'polypeptide(L)'
;PTQVVIVPIYRKDEDRVRVLETAGEIRNELDAAGVSVKLDDRESQRPGWKFHEHEVQGVPVRIAIGPRDLENGTVEVARRDERTKEIVSTEGLAQHVEQLLNDIQQNLYSRAMTFREEHTSSADTYDEFKSILEDKGGFVLAHWDGTAETEAVIKNETKATIRCIPLDQPAEQGVDMVTGKPSSGRVVFARAY
;
A
#
# COMPACT_ATOMS: atom_id res chain seq x y z
N PRO A 1 -7.90 -11.98 -6.88
CA PRO A 1 -8.16 -10.54 -6.64
C PRO A 1 -7.98 -9.81 -7.97
N THR A 2 -8.71 -8.72 -8.24
CA THR A 2 -8.63 -8.00 -9.53
C THR A 2 -7.56 -6.91 -9.48
N GLN A 3 -6.59 -6.96 -10.40
CA GLN A 3 -5.54 -5.94 -10.52
C GLN A 3 -5.93 -4.80 -11.45
N VAL A 4 -6.64 -5.11 -12.53
CA VAL A 4 -7.07 -4.13 -13.53
C VAL A 4 -8.57 -4.22 -13.72
N VAL A 5 -9.23 -3.06 -13.80
CA VAL A 5 -10.62 -2.99 -14.28
C VAL A 5 -10.72 -2.16 -15.54
N ILE A 6 -11.40 -2.70 -16.55
CA ILE A 6 -11.71 -2.01 -17.80
C ILE A 6 -13.14 -1.51 -17.72
N VAL A 7 -13.33 -0.20 -17.91
CA VAL A 7 -14.64 0.45 -17.89
C VAL A 7 -14.91 1.07 -19.27
N PRO A 8 -15.73 0.43 -20.11
CA PRO A 8 -16.14 0.97 -21.39
C PRO A 8 -17.08 2.17 -21.21
N ILE A 9 -16.88 3.21 -22.03
CA ILE A 9 -17.64 4.46 -22.01
C ILE A 9 -18.24 4.70 -23.39
N TYR A 10 -19.57 4.58 -23.50
CA TYR A 10 -20.29 4.84 -24.75
C TYR A 10 -21.63 5.52 -24.44
N ARG A 11 -22.18 6.20 -25.46
CA ARG A 11 -23.52 6.83 -25.39
C ARG A 11 -24.49 6.30 -26.44
N LYS A 12 -23.97 5.80 -27.57
CA LYS A 12 -24.74 5.23 -28.67
C LYS A 12 -24.46 3.74 -28.77
N ASP A 13 -25.44 2.98 -29.25
CA ASP A 13 -25.31 1.53 -29.44
C ASP A 13 -24.28 1.17 -30.53
N GLU A 14 -24.11 2.04 -31.54
CA GLU A 14 -23.12 1.86 -32.60
C GLU A 14 -21.68 1.89 -32.05
N ASP A 15 -21.41 2.79 -31.09
CA ASP A 15 -20.11 2.90 -30.44
C ASP A 15 -19.87 1.75 -29.46
N ARG A 16 -20.94 1.22 -28.85
CA ARG A 16 -20.88 0.16 -27.83
C ARG A 16 -20.18 -1.10 -28.35
N VAL A 17 -20.53 -1.56 -29.55
CA VAL A 17 -19.95 -2.80 -30.11
C VAL A 17 -18.45 -2.66 -30.27
N ARG A 18 -17.99 -1.58 -30.91
CA ARG A 18 -16.56 -1.31 -31.14
C ARG A 18 -15.77 -1.17 -29.83
N VAL A 19 -16.36 -0.49 -28.84
CA VAL A 19 -15.75 -0.30 -27.52
C VAL A 19 -15.64 -1.63 -26.75
N LEU A 20 -16.67 -2.46 -26.77
CA LEU A 20 -16.64 -3.75 -26.08
C LEU A 20 -15.71 -4.76 -26.75
N GLU A 21 -15.63 -4.77 -28.09
CA GLU A 21 -14.65 -5.60 -28.80
C GLU A 21 -13.22 -5.23 -28.40
N THR A 22 -12.87 -3.94 -28.50
CA THR A 22 -11.52 -3.49 -28.13
C THR A 22 -11.23 -3.72 -26.65
N ALA A 23 -12.21 -3.50 -25.76
CA ALA A 23 -12.06 -3.79 -24.34
C ALA A 23 -11.82 -5.29 -24.07
N GLY A 24 -12.46 -6.17 -24.85
CA GLY A 24 -12.25 -7.61 -24.81
C GLY A 24 -10.87 -8.03 -25.30
N GLU A 25 -10.36 -7.40 -26.36
CA GLU A 25 -9.00 -7.61 -26.85
C GLU A 25 -7.95 -7.21 -25.82
N ILE A 26 -8.06 -6.00 -25.25
CA ILE A 26 -7.18 -5.52 -24.17
C ILE A 26 -7.24 -6.46 -22.96
N ARG A 27 -8.44 -6.92 -22.58
CA ARG A 27 -8.60 -7.89 -21.49
C ARG A 27 -7.80 -9.16 -21.76
N ASN A 28 -7.94 -9.73 -22.95
CA ASN A 28 -7.27 -10.98 -23.31
C ASN A 28 -5.74 -10.80 -23.38
N GLU A 29 -5.26 -9.66 -23.87
CA GLU A 29 -3.82 -9.33 -23.90
C GLU A 29 -3.23 -9.25 -22.49
N LEU A 30 -3.91 -8.55 -21.58
CA LEU A 30 -3.52 -8.45 -20.18
C LEU A 30 -3.63 -9.78 -19.43
N ASP A 31 -4.69 -10.56 -19.66
CA ASP A 31 -4.85 -11.90 -19.09
C ASP A 31 -3.70 -12.82 -19.57
N ALA A 32 -3.28 -12.71 -20.84
CA ALA A 32 -2.14 -13.47 -21.39
C ALA A 32 -0.79 -13.05 -20.78
N ALA A 33 -0.67 -11.79 -20.34
CA ALA A 33 0.45 -11.30 -19.54
C ALA A 33 0.35 -11.72 -18.05
N GLY A 34 -0.67 -12.48 -17.65
CA GLY A 34 -0.87 -12.93 -16.27
C GLY A 34 -1.46 -11.87 -15.34
N VAL A 35 -1.97 -10.77 -15.88
CA VAL A 35 -2.65 -9.72 -15.12
C VAL A 35 -4.11 -10.09 -14.95
N SER A 36 -4.62 -10.05 -13.72
CA SER A 36 -6.04 -10.33 -13.44
C SER A 36 -6.95 -9.14 -13.81
N VAL A 37 -7.77 -9.32 -14.84
CA VAL A 37 -8.61 -8.25 -15.38
C VAL A 37 -10.10 -8.48 -15.15
N LYS A 38 -10.84 -7.40 -14.85
CA LYS A 38 -12.31 -7.37 -14.87
C LYS A 38 -12.78 -6.38 -15.93
N LEU A 39 -13.69 -6.81 -16.81
CA LEU A 39 -14.46 -5.91 -17.66
C LEU A 39 -15.77 -5.55 -16.96
N ASP A 40 -16.02 -4.26 -16.72
CA ASP A 40 -17.29 -3.78 -16.14
C ASP A 40 -18.18 -3.15 -17.23
N ASP A 41 -18.88 -4.01 -17.96
CA ASP A 41 -19.80 -3.66 -19.04
C ASP A 41 -21.25 -3.42 -18.55
N ARG A 42 -21.51 -3.40 -17.24
CA ARG A 42 -22.86 -3.21 -16.68
C ARG A 42 -23.53 -1.94 -17.21
N GLU A 43 -24.67 -2.07 -17.86
CA GLU A 43 -25.39 -0.92 -18.43
C GLU A 43 -26.20 -0.13 -17.41
N SER A 44 -26.55 -0.77 -16.28
CA SER A 44 -27.37 -0.15 -15.23
C SER A 44 -26.66 0.95 -14.45
N GLN A 45 -25.33 1.09 -14.61
CA GLN A 45 -24.52 2.03 -13.85
C GLN A 45 -23.74 2.98 -14.76
N ARG A 46 -23.74 4.26 -14.38
CA ARG A 46 -22.97 5.30 -15.08
C ARG A 46 -21.46 5.07 -14.87
N PRO A 47 -20.58 5.45 -15.83
CA PRO A 47 -19.13 5.28 -15.69
C PRO A 47 -18.56 5.83 -14.38
N GLY A 48 -18.99 7.03 -13.96
CA GLY A 48 -18.54 7.61 -12.69
C GLY A 48 -18.89 6.78 -11.45
N TRP A 49 -20.01 6.06 -11.46
CA TRP A 49 -20.36 5.14 -10.39
C TRP A 49 -19.42 3.93 -10.36
N LYS A 50 -19.15 3.34 -11.53
CA LYS A 50 -18.21 2.21 -11.70
C LYS A 50 -16.80 2.59 -11.22
N PHE A 51 -16.35 3.80 -11.57
CA PHE A 51 -15.06 4.32 -11.14
C PHE A 51 -14.93 4.33 -9.62
N HIS A 52 -15.93 4.92 -8.94
CA HIS A 52 -15.94 4.99 -7.49
C HIS A 52 -16.03 3.60 -6.83
N GLU A 53 -16.88 2.71 -7.35
CA GLU A 53 -17.02 1.34 -6.83
C GLU A 53 -15.66 0.61 -6.81
N HIS A 54 -14.91 0.68 -7.91
CA HIS A 54 -13.61 0.00 -8.01
C HIS A 54 -12.50 0.71 -7.23
N GLU A 55 -12.56 2.03 -7.09
CA GLU A 55 -11.64 2.77 -6.21
C GLU A 55 -11.83 2.41 -4.73
N VAL A 56 -13.08 2.19 -4.30
CA VAL A 56 -13.41 1.71 -2.94
C VAL A 56 -12.98 0.26 -2.74
N GLN A 57 -13.15 -0.59 -3.76
CA GLN A 57 -12.67 -1.97 -3.75
C GLN A 57 -11.13 -2.08 -3.77
N GLY A 58 -10.43 -0.98 -4.04
CA GLY A 58 -8.97 -0.94 -4.04
C GLY A 58 -8.33 -1.54 -5.29
N VAL A 59 -9.03 -1.56 -6.43
CA VAL A 59 -8.44 -2.03 -7.70
C VAL A 59 -7.25 -1.12 -8.06
N PRO A 60 -6.03 -1.66 -8.23
CA PRO A 60 -4.82 -0.87 -8.48
C PRO A 60 -4.89 0.03 -9.71
N VAL A 61 -5.37 -0.51 -10.84
CA VAL A 61 -5.39 0.15 -12.14
C VAL A 61 -6.80 0.12 -12.73
N ARG A 62 -7.25 1.27 -13.24
CA ARG A 62 -8.47 1.36 -14.06
C ARG A 62 -8.10 1.82 -15.46
N ILE A 63 -8.60 1.10 -16.46
CA ILE A 63 -8.56 1.49 -17.86
C ILE A 63 -9.96 1.96 -18.26
N ALA A 64 -10.05 3.18 -18.77
CA ALA A 64 -11.28 3.74 -19.34
C ALA A 64 -11.11 3.87 -20.85
N ILE A 65 -12.10 3.38 -21.60
CA ILE A 65 -12.06 3.35 -23.06
C ILE A 65 -13.36 3.89 -23.63
N GLY A 66 -13.28 4.99 -24.37
CA GLY A 66 -14.41 5.58 -25.09
C GLY A 66 -14.17 5.66 -26.60
N PRO A 67 -15.22 6.03 -27.38
CA PRO A 67 -15.12 6.11 -28.85
C PRO A 67 -14.05 7.10 -29.31
N ARG A 68 -13.87 8.21 -28.59
CA ARG A 68 -12.82 9.20 -28.89
C ARG A 68 -11.42 8.63 -28.69
N ASP A 69 -11.20 7.82 -27.65
CA ASP A 69 -9.88 7.26 -27.37
C ASP A 69 -9.54 6.18 -28.41
N LEU A 70 -10.54 5.37 -28.82
CA LEU A 70 -10.42 4.40 -29.90
C LEU A 70 -10.02 5.04 -31.24
N GLU A 71 -10.64 6.15 -31.61
CA GLU A 71 -10.29 6.87 -32.85
C GLU A 71 -8.83 7.34 -32.86
N ASN A 72 -8.25 7.58 -31.67
CA ASN A 72 -6.86 8.01 -31.52
C ASN A 72 -5.90 6.85 -31.21
N GLY A 73 -6.39 5.60 -31.09
CA GLY A 73 -5.57 4.45 -30.70
C GLY A 73 -5.03 4.55 -29.27
N THR A 74 -5.79 5.16 -28.36
CA THR A 74 -5.37 5.40 -26.97
C THR A 74 -6.41 4.92 -25.95
N VAL A 75 -6.04 4.89 -24.67
CA VAL A 75 -6.93 4.67 -23.51
C VAL A 75 -6.53 5.57 -22.34
N GLU A 76 -7.48 5.90 -21.45
CA GLU A 76 -7.16 6.54 -20.16
C GLU A 76 -6.80 5.46 -19.14
N VAL A 77 -5.62 5.55 -18.55
CA VAL A 77 -5.16 4.69 -17.45
C VAL A 77 -5.11 5.52 -16.17
N ALA A 78 -5.73 5.03 -15.11
CA ALA A 78 -5.75 5.66 -13.80
C ALA A 78 -5.17 4.72 -12.74
N ARG A 79 -4.23 5.24 -11.93
CA ARG A 79 -3.63 4.51 -10.80
C ARG A 79 -4.26 4.92 -9.47
N ARG A 80 -4.51 3.94 -8.61
CA ARG A 80 -5.26 4.14 -7.35
C ARG A 80 -4.46 4.75 -6.22
N ASP A 81 -3.17 4.43 -6.11
CA ASP A 81 -2.29 4.82 -5.01
C ASP A 81 -1.97 6.33 -4.98
N GLU A 82 -1.84 6.94 -6.15
CA GLU A 82 -1.55 8.38 -6.33
C GLU A 82 -2.75 9.19 -6.85
N ARG A 83 -3.80 8.51 -7.33
CA ARG A 83 -4.98 9.15 -7.93
C ARG A 83 -4.67 10.01 -9.16
N THR A 84 -3.61 9.64 -9.88
CA THR A 84 -3.21 10.27 -11.15
C THR A 84 -3.79 9.50 -12.33
N LYS A 85 -3.81 10.16 -13.49
CA LYS A 85 -4.33 9.62 -14.74
C LYS A 85 -3.42 10.02 -15.88
N GLU A 86 -3.35 9.15 -16.89
CA GLU A 86 -2.61 9.37 -18.11
C GLU A 86 -3.36 8.80 -19.32
N ILE A 87 -3.04 9.32 -20.51
CA ILE A 87 -3.53 8.79 -21.77
C ILE A 87 -2.37 8.05 -22.42
N VAL A 88 -2.56 6.78 -22.72
CA VAL A 88 -1.52 5.90 -23.28
C VAL A 88 -1.99 5.25 -24.57
N SER A 89 -1.04 4.87 -25.43
CA SER A 89 -1.33 4.09 -26.64
C SER A 89 -1.90 2.73 -26.28
N THR A 90 -2.80 2.20 -27.12
CA THR A 90 -3.19 0.79 -27.05
C THR A 90 -2.05 -0.13 -27.47
N GLU A 91 -1.13 0.35 -28.30
CA GLU A 91 0.09 -0.38 -28.65
C GLU A 91 1.05 -0.43 -27.45
N GLY A 92 1.42 -1.64 -27.03
CA GLY A 92 2.28 -1.86 -25.86
C GLY A 92 1.57 -1.67 -24.51
N LEU A 93 0.22 -1.61 -24.50
CA LEU A 93 -0.56 -1.37 -23.29
C LEU A 93 -0.32 -2.43 -22.21
N ALA A 94 -0.20 -3.71 -22.57
CA ALA A 94 0.04 -4.76 -21.58
C ALA A 94 1.37 -4.56 -20.83
N GLN A 95 2.45 -4.23 -21.56
CA GLN A 95 3.75 -3.94 -20.97
C GLN A 95 3.70 -2.70 -20.08
N HIS A 96 3.00 -1.65 -20.51
CA HIS A 96 2.80 -0.43 -19.69
C HIS A 96 2.08 -0.76 -18.38
N VAL A 97 1.00 -1.55 -18.44
CA VAL A 97 0.22 -1.92 -17.26
C VAL A 97 1.01 -2.83 -16.31
N GLU A 98 1.80 -3.78 -16.82
CA GLU A 98 2.71 -4.58 -15.98
C GLU A 98 3.71 -3.70 -15.23
N GLN A 99 4.36 -2.77 -15.94
CA GLN A 99 5.30 -1.84 -15.32
C GLN A 99 4.59 -0.97 -14.27
N LEU A 100 3.42 -0.44 -14.59
CA LEU A 100 2.63 0.37 -13.67
C LEU A 100 2.24 -0.40 -12.40
N LEU A 101 1.87 -1.67 -12.50
CA LEU A 101 1.57 -2.52 -11.35
C LEU A 101 2.80 -2.71 -10.45
N ASN A 102 4.00 -2.90 -11.04
CA ASN A 102 5.25 -2.97 -10.30
C ASN A 102 5.57 -1.64 -9.60
N ASP A 103 5.37 -0.52 -10.29
CA ASP A 103 5.61 0.82 -9.74
C ASP A 103 4.66 1.13 -8.58
N ILE A 104 3.38 0.74 -8.69
CA ILE A 104 2.40 0.85 -7.60
C ILE A 104 2.85 0.03 -6.40
N GLN A 105 3.27 -1.22 -6.62
CA GLN A 105 3.75 -2.09 -5.54
C GLN A 105 4.97 -1.48 -4.83
N GLN A 106 5.95 -0.98 -5.60
CA GLN A 106 7.14 -0.36 -5.04
C GLN A 106 6.82 0.94 -4.31
N ASN A 107 5.93 1.78 -4.85
CA ASN A 107 5.51 3.03 -4.22
C ASN A 107 4.83 2.77 -2.87
N LEU A 108 3.88 1.84 -2.82
CA LEU A 108 3.20 1.47 -1.58
C LEU A 108 4.18 0.92 -0.54
N TYR A 109 5.11 0.06 -0.95
CA TYR A 109 6.15 -0.47 -0.08
C TYR A 109 7.06 0.63 0.48
N SER A 110 7.63 1.47 -0.40
CA SER A 110 8.51 2.56 0.00
C SER A 110 7.81 3.53 0.94
N ARG A 111 6.56 3.92 0.64
CA ARG A 111 5.77 4.80 1.51
C ARG A 111 5.52 4.18 2.88
N ALA A 112 5.16 2.91 2.95
CA ALA A 112 4.95 2.21 4.22
C ALA A 112 6.26 2.04 5.01
N MET A 113 7.37 1.79 4.31
CA MET A 113 8.70 1.67 4.90
C MET A 113 9.12 3.00 5.54
N THR A 114 9.08 4.09 4.77
CA THR A 114 9.41 5.44 5.27
C THR A 114 8.50 5.83 6.42
N PHE A 115 7.19 5.60 6.33
CA PHE A 115 6.27 5.86 7.43
C PHE A 115 6.67 5.11 8.70
N ARG A 116 7.00 3.81 8.59
CA ARG A 116 7.46 3.02 9.73
C ARG A 116 8.76 3.56 10.32
N GLU A 117 9.73 3.93 9.50
CA GLU A 117 11.02 4.47 9.94
C GLU A 117 10.84 5.82 10.65
N GLU A 118 10.07 6.74 10.07
CA GLU A 118 9.77 8.05 10.67
C GLU A 118 9.00 7.93 12.00
N HIS A 119 8.19 6.88 12.15
CA HIS A 119 7.43 6.56 13.35
C HIS A 119 8.09 5.50 14.25
N THR A 120 9.40 5.25 14.05
CA THR A 120 10.23 4.49 14.97
C THR A 120 11.26 5.41 15.58
N SER A 121 11.23 5.58 16.90
CA SER A 121 12.21 6.37 17.64
C SER A 121 13.06 5.46 18.52
N SER A 122 14.23 5.94 18.95
CA SER A 122 15.04 5.29 19.97
C SER A 122 14.90 6.03 21.30
N ALA A 123 15.01 5.31 22.41
CA ALA A 123 15.06 5.88 23.76
C ALA A 123 16.18 5.24 24.58
N ASP A 124 16.96 6.05 25.28
CA ASP A 124 18.06 5.60 26.15
C ASP A 124 17.69 5.68 27.64
N THR A 125 16.66 6.47 27.96
CA THR A 125 16.15 6.62 29.33
C THR A 125 14.67 6.33 29.39
N TYR A 126 14.19 5.95 30.58
CA TYR A 126 12.78 5.63 30.76
C TYR A 126 11.87 6.85 30.66
N ASP A 127 12.36 8.05 31.01
CA ASP A 127 11.61 9.30 30.85
C ASP A 127 11.45 9.68 29.37
N GLU A 128 12.52 9.55 28.58
CA GLU A 128 12.47 9.73 27.12
C GLU A 128 11.51 8.71 26.48
N PHE A 129 11.60 7.44 26.89
CA PHE A 129 10.70 6.39 26.45
C PHE A 129 9.23 6.74 26.70
N LYS A 130 8.90 7.24 27.89
CA LYS A 130 7.54 7.68 28.25
C LYS A 130 7.09 8.87 27.41
N SER A 131 7.94 9.90 27.26
CA SER A 131 7.61 11.07 26.44
C SER A 131 7.36 10.69 24.98
N ILE A 132 8.20 9.84 24.38
CA ILE A 132 8.00 9.38 23.00
C ILE A 132 6.65 8.66 22.85
N LEU A 133 6.29 7.78 23.80
CA LEU A 133 5.03 7.04 23.74
C LEU A 133 3.77 7.93 23.87
N GLU A 134 3.84 9.01 24.64
CA GLU A 134 2.72 9.94 24.83
C GLU A 134 2.64 10.98 23.71
N ASP A 135 3.76 11.57 23.33
CA ASP A 135 3.79 12.76 22.47
C ASP A 135 3.82 12.39 20.98
N LYS A 136 4.59 11.36 20.61
CA LYS A 136 4.78 10.94 19.20
C LYS A 136 4.04 9.64 18.89
N GLY A 137 3.99 8.72 19.83
CA GLY A 137 3.53 7.35 19.61
C GLY A 137 4.45 6.56 18.67
N GLY A 138 3.89 5.54 18.02
CA GLY A 138 4.64 4.65 17.13
C GLY A 138 5.47 3.60 17.86
N PHE A 139 6.59 3.21 17.26
CA PHE A 139 7.52 2.24 17.82
C PHE A 139 8.66 2.93 18.57
N VAL A 140 9.11 2.29 19.66
CA VAL A 140 10.25 2.77 20.43
C VAL A 140 11.28 1.65 20.58
N LEU A 141 12.50 1.89 20.10
CA LEU A 141 13.66 1.03 20.28
C LEU A 141 14.36 1.39 21.58
N ALA A 142 14.33 0.48 22.55
CA ALA A 142 14.96 0.71 23.85
C ALA A 142 15.69 -0.53 24.35
N HIS A 143 16.74 -0.32 25.13
CA HIS A 143 17.48 -1.38 25.79
C HIS A 143 16.64 -2.07 26.86
N TRP A 144 16.73 -3.40 26.87
CA TRP A 144 16.03 -4.27 27.80
C TRP A 144 16.96 -5.35 28.39
N ASP A 145 16.82 -5.64 29.67
CA ASP A 145 17.67 -6.58 30.42
C ASP A 145 17.32 -8.07 30.24
N GLY A 146 16.28 -8.40 29.48
CA GLY A 146 15.85 -9.78 29.25
C GLY A 146 14.91 -10.33 30.32
N THR A 147 14.48 -9.51 31.28
CA THR A 147 13.68 -9.98 32.42
C THR A 147 12.18 -9.65 32.29
N ALA A 148 11.35 -10.59 32.75
CA ALA A 148 9.90 -10.44 32.75
C ALA A 148 9.42 -9.41 33.77
N GLU A 149 10.19 -9.18 34.84
CA GLU A 149 9.90 -8.17 35.86
C GLU A 149 9.95 -6.77 35.26
N THR A 150 10.98 -6.46 34.46
CA THR A 150 11.09 -5.17 33.77
C THR A 150 9.96 -4.97 32.76
N GLU A 151 9.61 -6.01 31.99
CA GLU A 151 8.46 -5.96 31.08
C GLU A 151 7.15 -5.63 31.80
N ALA A 152 6.93 -6.23 32.98
CA ALA A 152 5.73 -6.01 33.77
C ALA A 152 5.64 -4.56 34.27
N VAL A 153 6.75 -3.97 34.70
CA VAL A 153 6.83 -2.55 35.11
C VAL A 153 6.46 -1.64 33.93
N ILE A 154 7.13 -1.82 32.79
CA ILE A 154 6.89 -1.01 31.57
C ILE A 154 5.42 -1.12 31.15
N LYS A 155 4.88 -2.33 31.11
CA LYS A 155 3.48 -2.57 30.74
C LYS A 155 2.50 -1.91 31.70
N ASN A 156 2.73 -2.01 33.00
CA ASN A 156 1.81 -1.45 33.99
C ASN A 156 1.75 0.08 33.91
N GLU A 157 2.92 0.72 33.78
CA GLU A 157 3.04 2.17 33.77
C GLU A 157 2.71 2.83 32.42
N THR A 158 3.06 2.19 31.30
CA THR A 158 2.98 2.83 29.97
C THR A 158 1.99 2.18 29.02
N LYS A 159 1.50 0.98 29.38
CA LYS A 159 0.73 0.05 28.51
C LYS A 159 1.49 -0.45 27.28
N ALA A 160 2.76 -0.07 27.11
CA ALA A 160 3.61 -0.61 26.07
C ALA A 160 4.05 -2.04 26.40
N THR A 161 4.19 -2.85 25.35
CA THR A 161 4.78 -4.19 25.43
C THR A 161 5.82 -4.35 24.33
N ILE A 162 6.75 -5.28 24.51
CA ILE A 162 7.66 -5.70 23.45
C ILE A 162 6.83 -6.30 22.30
N ARG A 163 7.10 -5.85 21.07
CA ARG A 163 6.49 -6.35 19.83
C ARG A 163 7.33 -7.45 19.21
N CYS A 164 8.63 -7.22 19.16
CA CYS A 164 9.61 -8.19 18.71
C CYS A 164 11.00 -7.82 19.23
N ILE A 165 11.87 -8.83 19.20
CA ILE A 165 13.32 -8.67 19.27
C ILE A 165 13.80 -8.80 17.82
N PRO A 166 14.30 -7.73 17.18
CA PRO A 166 14.74 -7.80 15.79
C PRO A 166 15.87 -8.82 15.60
N LEU A 167 15.73 -9.70 14.60
CA LEU A 167 16.70 -10.77 14.34
C LEU A 167 18.04 -10.25 13.83
N ASP A 168 18.01 -9.21 12.99
CA ASP A 168 19.19 -8.62 12.35
C ASP A 168 19.65 -7.32 13.05
N GLN A 169 19.36 -7.18 14.35
CA GLN A 169 19.82 -5.99 15.08
C GLN A 169 21.35 -5.98 15.20
N PRO A 170 22.00 -4.82 14.98
CA PRO A 170 23.39 -4.65 15.37
C PRO A 170 23.54 -4.95 16.86
N ALA A 171 24.63 -5.63 17.23
CA ALA A 171 24.96 -5.80 18.63
C ALA A 171 25.30 -4.43 19.23
N GLU A 172 24.38 -3.89 20.02
CA GLU A 172 24.52 -2.61 20.71
C GLU A 172 24.51 -2.90 22.21
N GLN A 173 25.66 -2.73 22.87
CA GLN A 173 25.73 -2.86 24.32
C GLN A 173 25.17 -1.60 24.94
N GLY A 174 24.25 -1.77 25.89
CA GLY A 174 23.65 -0.66 26.61
C GLY A 174 23.19 -1.08 27.99
N VAL A 175 22.34 -0.26 28.58
CA VAL A 175 21.73 -0.55 29.88
C VAL A 175 20.22 -0.48 29.75
N ASP A 176 19.55 -1.41 30.42
CA ASP A 176 18.11 -1.42 30.54
C ASP A 176 17.59 -0.11 31.14
N MET A 177 16.62 0.49 30.46
CA MET A 177 16.14 1.83 30.79
C MET A 177 15.47 1.93 32.17
N VAL A 178 15.00 0.81 32.74
CA VAL A 178 14.29 0.78 34.03
C VAL A 178 15.24 0.41 35.18
N THR A 179 16.06 -0.62 34.99
CA THR A 179 16.87 -1.24 36.04
C THR A 179 18.34 -0.83 36.00
N GLY A 180 18.82 -0.28 34.86
CA GLY A 180 20.23 0.03 34.63
C GLY A 180 21.13 -1.20 34.46
N LYS A 181 20.57 -2.41 34.39
CA LYS A 181 21.34 -3.64 34.16
C LYS A 181 21.83 -3.72 32.71
N PRO A 182 22.88 -4.51 32.42
CA PRO A 182 23.38 -4.67 31.05
C PRO A 182 22.31 -5.20 30.07
N SER A 183 22.32 -4.66 28.85
CA SER A 183 21.46 -5.06 27.74
C SER A 183 22.31 -5.33 26.50
N SER A 184 22.02 -6.43 25.80
CA SER A 184 22.75 -6.85 24.60
C SER A 184 22.25 -6.24 23.29
N GLY A 185 21.17 -5.45 23.34
CA GLY A 185 20.60 -4.76 22.19
C GLY A 185 19.21 -4.18 22.47
N ARG A 186 18.74 -3.34 21.55
CA ARG A 186 17.42 -2.71 21.67
C ARG A 186 16.31 -3.61 21.18
N VAL A 187 15.19 -3.60 21.86
CA VAL A 187 13.97 -4.30 21.44
C VAL A 187 12.89 -3.29 21.04
N VAL A 188 11.91 -3.73 20.25
CA VAL A 188 10.84 -2.86 19.76
C VAL A 188 9.69 -2.86 20.76
N PHE A 189 9.38 -1.71 21.35
CA PHE A 189 8.19 -1.49 22.15
C PHE A 189 7.13 -0.72 21.37
N ALA A 190 5.86 -0.97 21.69
CA ALA A 190 4.75 -0.12 21.27
C ALA A 190 3.55 -0.32 22.20
N ARG A 191 2.59 0.62 22.20
CA ARG A 191 1.25 0.38 22.75
C ARG A 191 0.48 -0.57 21.83
N ALA A 192 -0.30 -1.47 22.40
CA ALA A 192 -1.11 -2.40 21.61
C ALA A 192 -2.31 -1.65 21.03
N TYR A 193 -2.79 -2.12 19.87
CA TYR A 193 -4.08 -1.71 19.32
C TYR A 193 -5.23 -2.00 20.31
#